data_AF-A0A399I0R1-F1
#
_entry.id   AF-A0A399I0R1-F1
#
_cell.length_a   1.000
_cell.length_b   1.000
_cell.length_c   1.000
_cell.angle_alpha   90.00
_cell.angle_beta   90.00
_cell.angle_gamma   90.00
#
_symmetry.space_group_name_H-M   'P 1'
#
loop_
_entity.id
_entity.type
_entity.pdbx_description
1 polymer ?
#
loop_
_entity_poly.entity_id
_entity_poly.type
_entity_poly.pdbx_seq_one_letter_code
_entity_poly.pdbx_strand_id
1 'polypeptide(L)'
;MHTDIRLHGQPDQHIEYYAIAAGVDAHKRFFFNFDQSSDDDLRFFSTGNEFTIGKTGISHHGNGGTFCEYMFGVDQPIADLAKGDVINRLVLYGGRYGKDAGNLMFSDSTSGFLSYDKIFFEGNAVFNYFFFLHSRNIAGTPQQQQEQILRLLGKAIKRSTSVGEQDDNALIGEIFALLDDPAAQLYLFKLINKNHQEYCDVFKFLYFRNKKISDEEFSRLSEIASRYGIDRYQQERIRIDVMYKHPDNRRIVDEYKNILIECNRKGEINKLENARLTRLKTLSVRNKIPGALFYTLDEMLKKDKKLVDLEENDYISETRQILEGLFLSERQIESTIDREDMLKLLFAKKLAAENRDHTFEELLLDASKACDEKIRDGADISLLEGFSYIITYFDRYDAASSIISQLAFMENVRSSEEMLRSLLGNKTEFDALKPKLFETLFITGILENKYLGNYGRKKVTILTRGLSLIEEKRLTIPDLLQQLLAIDAEERIFLVLLEHVRERIRNFYSKYATKADQDALKREVSDELRHKKLIDRELPEGLFRETILAIKKEAIYIHNLLPTIIDTRDIALREDFLENSGLDRFYVEELEREYYELNGLNMEELYQIRKGLN
;
A
#
# COMPACT_ATOMS: atom_id res chain seq x y z
N MET A 1 -44.44 21.14 11.90
CA MET A 1 -44.44 22.05 10.74
C MET A 1 -44.34 23.45 11.30
N HIS A 2 -43.19 24.11 11.13
CA HIS A 2 -43.01 25.49 11.60
C HIS A 2 -43.61 26.44 10.58
N THR A 3 -44.23 27.53 11.04
CA THR A 3 -44.66 28.61 10.15
C THR A 3 -43.45 29.47 9.81
N ASP A 4 -43.22 29.68 8.52
CA ASP A 4 -42.17 30.54 8.00
C ASP A 4 -42.73 31.63 7.07
N ILE A 5 -42.03 32.76 7.04
CA ILE A 5 -42.26 33.86 6.10
C ILE A 5 -41.05 33.91 5.20
N ARG A 6 -41.26 33.88 3.88
CA ARG A 6 -40.20 34.00 2.89
C ARG A 6 -40.39 35.27 2.10
N LEU A 7 -39.33 36.07 2.08
CA LEU A 7 -39.21 37.25 1.25
C LEU A 7 -38.11 37.01 0.24
N HIS A 8 -38.39 37.40 -0.99
CA HIS A 8 -37.48 37.28 -2.10
C HIS A 8 -37.36 38.65 -2.76
N GLY A 9 -36.15 39.01 -3.16
CA GLY A 9 -35.90 40.27 -3.85
C GLY A 9 -34.50 40.34 -4.42
N GLN A 10 -34.19 41.50 -4.98
CA GLN A 10 -32.93 41.78 -5.67
C GLN A 10 -32.43 43.17 -5.24
N PRO A 11 -31.39 43.26 -4.38
CA PRO A 11 -30.80 44.54 -3.99
C PRO A 11 -30.03 45.20 -5.14
N ASP A 12 -29.55 44.38 -6.08
CA ASP A 12 -28.85 44.80 -7.29
C ASP A 12 -29.17 43.83 -8.44
N GLN A 13 -28.83 44.21 -9.68
CA GLN A 13 -29.08 43.40 -10.89
C GLN A 13 -28.38 42.03 -10.85
N HIS A 14 -27.33 41.89 -10.06
CA HIS A 14 -26.48 40.70 -10.02
C HIS A 14 -26.72 39.81 -8.80
N ILE A 15 -27.34 40.34 -7.74
CA ILE A 15 -27.53 39.64 -6.47
C ILE A 15 -29.00 39.38 -6.21
N GLU A 16 -29.31 38.16 -5.82
CA GLU A 16 -30.61 37.73 -5.36
C GLU A 16 -30.55 37.40 -3.88
N TYR A 17 -31.61 37.71 -3.13
CA TYR A 17 -31.72 37.29 -1.74
C TYR A 17 -33.03 36.57 -1.45
N TYR A 18 -32.94 35.62 -0.53
CA TYR A 18 -34.07 34.99 0.13
C TYR A 18 -33.92 35.22 1.63
N ALA A 19 -34.85 35.97 2.22
CA ALA A 19 -34.93 36.18 3.66
C ALA A 19 -36.06 35.31 4.21
N ILE A 20 -35.71 34.39 5.11
CA ILE A 20 -36.63 33.42 5.70
C ILE A 20 -36.69 33.68 7.20
N ALA A 21 -37.87 34.00 7.71
CA ALA A 21 -38.13 34.11 9.14
C ALA A 21 -39.01 32.94 9.57
N ALA A 22 -38.45 32.01 10.33
CA ALA A 22 -39.14 30.80 10.79
C ALA A 22 -39.31 30.82 12.32
N GLY A 23 -40.48 30.41 12.82
CA GLY A 23 -40.76 30.31 14.25
C GLY A 23 -42.24 30.51 14.60
N VAL A 24 -42.59 30.36 15.87
CA VAL A 24 -43.95 30.64 16.36
C VAL A 24 -44.19 32.15 16.37
N ASP A 25 -45.33 32.59 15.84
CA ASP A 25 -45.70 34.01 15.70
C ASP A 25 -44.68 34.86 14.91
N ALA A 26 -44.02 34.28 13.89
CA ALA A 26 -43.06 34.98 13.02
C ALA A 26 -43.60 36.32 12.49
N HIS A 27 -44.90 36.40 12.22
CA HIS A 27 -45.60 37.59 11.73
C HIS A 27 -45.72 38.76 12.74
N LYS A 28 -45.60 38.52 14.06
CA LYS A 28 -45.77 39.57 15.10
C LYS A 28 -44.48 40.27 15.51
N ARG A 29 -43.32 39.70 15.16
CA ARG A 29 -41.98 40.18 15.56
C ARG A 29 -41.07 40.44 14.35
N PHE A 30 -41.62 40.32 13.16
CA PHE A 30 -40.99 40.69 11.90
C PHE A 30 -41.15 42.19 11.70
N PHE A 31 -40.04 42.92 11.71
CA PHE A 31 -40.02 44.31 11.34
C PHE A 31 -39.08 44.49 10.15
N PHE A 32 -39.63 45.09 9.11
CA PHE A 32 -38.95 45.39 7.88
C PHE A 32 -39.25 46.85 7.54
N ASN A 33 -38.22 47.64 7.27
CA ASN A 33 -38.34 49.04 6.93
C ASN A 33 -37.57 49.31 5.64
N PHE A 34 -38.23 49.94 4.67
CA PHE A 34 -37.55 50.63 3.58
C PHE A 34 -37.19 52.01 4.13
N ASP A 35 -35.89 52.29 4.29
CA ASP A 35 -35.50 53.63 4.73
C ASP A 35 -35.82 54.64 3.61
N GLN A 36 -36.83 55.48 3.81
CA GLN A 36 -37.23 56.50 2.83
C GLN A 36 -36.20 57.64 2.69
N SER A 37 -35.15 57.66 3.53
CA SER A 37 -34.16 58.73 3.57
C SER A 37 -32.77 58.33 3.03
N SER A 38 -32.50 57.04 2.88
CA SER A 38 -31.24 56.52 2.33
C SER A 38 -31.51 55.30 1.45
N ASP A 39 -31.44 55.49 0.13
CA ASP A 39 -31.17 54.49 -0.91
C ASP A 39 -31.63 53.03 -0.62
N ASP A 40 -32.91 52.68 -0.85
CA ASP A 40 -33.47 51.30 -0.96
C ASP A 40 -32.86 50.17 -0.08
N ASP A 41 -32.41 50.46 1.14
CA ASP A 41 -31.81 49.46 2.01
C ASP A 41 -32.88 48.64 2.75
N LEU A 42 -32.71 47.32 2.79
CA LEU A 42 -33.62 46.35 3.38
C LEU A 42 -33.15 45.96 4.77
N ARG A 43 -33.82 46.46 5.81
CA ARG A 43 -33.41 46.23 7.21
C ARG A 43 -34.29 45.18 7.90
N PHE A 44 -33.66 44.18 8.50
CA PHE A 44 -34.27 43.14 9.34
C PHE A 44 -33.73 43.27 10.75
N PHE A 45 -34.61 43.30 11.76
CA PHE A 45 -34.16 43.39 13.15
C PHE A 45 -35.04 42.58 14.10
N SER A 46 -34.41 42.00 15.13
CA SER A 46 -35.10 41.29 16.21
C SER A 46 -34.22 41.22 17.45
N THR A 47 -34.75 41.70 18.59
CA THR A 47 -34.19 41.50 19.94
C THR A 47 -32.66 41.71 20.08
N GLY A 48 -32.15 42.83 19.56
CA GLY A 48 -30.71 43.16 19.62
C GLY A 48 -29.88 42.60 18.46
N ASN A 49 -30.50 41.90 17.52
CA ASN A 49 -29.91 41.51 16.24
C ASN A 49 -30.43 42.41 15.13
N GLU A 50 -29.56 42.73 14.19
CA GLU A 50 -29.85 43.53 13.02
C GLU A 50 -29.09 42.99 11.81
N PHE A 51 -29.77 42.92 10.67
CA PHE A 51 -29.21 42.55 9.38
C PHE A 51 -29.78 43.46 8.30
N THR A 52 -28.92 44.19 7.61
CA THR A 52 -29.29 45.14 6.55
C THR A 52 -28.69 44.67 5.25
N ILE A 53 -29.53 44.54 4.22
CA ILE A 53 -29.11 44.26 2.85
C ILE A 53 -29.22 45.57 2.07
N GLY A 54 -28.08 46.11 1.65
CA GLY A 54 -28.03 47.33 0.84
C GLY A 54 -27.44 47.09 -0.54
N LYS A 55 -27.37 48.14 -1.37
CA LYS A 55 -26.95 48.01 -2.79
C LYS A 55 -25.52 47.48 -2.98
N THR A 56 -24.62 47.74 -2.04
CA THR A 56 -23.18 47.41 -2.18
C THR A 56 -22.73 46.24 -1.29
N GLY A 57 -23.59 45.77 -0.39
CA GLY A 57 -23.24 44.75 0.58
C GLY A 57 -24.23 44.63 1.73
N ILE A 58 -23.79 43.96 2.78
CA ILE A 58 -24.59 43.72 3.98
C ILE A 58 -23.95 44.33 5.21
N SER A 59 -24.80 44.82 6.12
CA SER A 59 -24.40 45.17 7.48
C SER A 59 -25.06 44.21 8.46
N HIS A 60 -24.33 43.78 9.47
CA HIS A 60 -24.85 42.87 10.49
C HIS A 60 -24.47 43.35 11.89
N HIS A 61 -25.28 43.00 12.87
CA HIS A 61 -25.04 43.17 14.30
C HIS A 61 -25.81 42.09 15.07
N GLY A 62 -25.21 41.53 16.13
CA GLY A 62 -25.88 40.59 17.02
C GLY A 62 -25.18 39.24 17.18
N ASN A 63 -25.94 38.18 17.48
CA ASN A 63 -25.45 36.85 17.84
C ASN A 63 -25.27 35.88 16.65
N GLY A 64 -25.53 36.38 15.45
CA GLY A 64 -25.55 35.59 14.23
C GLY A 64 -24.19 35.18 13.67
N GLY A 65 -24.25 34.64 12.46
CA GLY A 65 -23.07 34.29 11.69
C GLY A 65 -23.37 34.00 10.23
N THR A 66 -22.33 33.55 9.54
CA THR A 66 -22.34 33.20 8.12
C THR A 66 -21.94 31.75 7.96
N PHE A 67 -22.56 31.05 7.01
CA PHE A 67 -22.11 29.72 6.63
C PHE A 67 -22.34 29.45 5.15
N CYS A 68 -21.48 28.60 4.58
CA CYS A 68 -21.57 28.19 3.19
C CYS A 68 -20.83 26.85 3.01
N GLU A 69 -21.13 26.13 1.94
CA GLU A 69 -20.33 24.97 1.54
C GLU A 69 -18.91 25.42 1.19
N TYR A 70 -17.89 24.71 1.66
CA TYR A 70 -16.51 24.99 1.24
C TYR A 70 -16.38 24.76 -0.26
N MET A 71 -15.91 25.78 -0.99
CA MET A 71 -15.47 25.60 -2.37
C MET A 71 -14.01 25.23 -2.39
N PHE A 72 -13.67 24.38 -3.35
CA PHE A 72 -12.31 23.96 -3.59
C PHE A 72 -11.42 25.16 -3.97
N GLY A 73 -10.27 25.33 -3.30
CA GLY A 73 -9.36 26.47 -3.48
C GLY A 73 -9.57 27.67 -2.52
N VAL A 74 -10.55 27.60 -1.62
CA VAL A 74 -10.66 28.51 -0.46
C VAL A 74 -9.85 27.96 0.69
N ASP A 75 -9.17 28.83 1.46
CA ASP A 75 -8.46 28.46 2.67
C ASP A 75 -9.39 27.74 3.66
N GLN A 76 -9.29 26.41 3.70
CA GLN A 76 -9.96 25.57 4.68
C GLN A 76 -9.03 25.40 5.88
N PRO A 77 -9.45 25.76 7.11
CA PRO A 77 -8.65 25.52 8.31
C PRO A 77 -8.28 24.04 8.43
N ILE A 78 -7.04 23.73 8.80
CA ILE A 78 -6.55 22.34 8.96
C ILE A 78 -7.45 21.53 9.90
N ALA A 79 -7.99 22.16 10.94
CA ALA A 79 -8.91 21.54 11.90
C ALA A 79 -10.23 21.07 11.27
N ASP A 80 -10.71 21.76 10.23
CA ASP A 80 -11.90 21.39 9.46
C ASP A 80 -11.52 20.39 8.36
N LEU A 81 -10.40 20.62 7.66
CA LEU A 81 -9.90 19.75 6.60
C LEU A 81 -9.62 18.32 7.11
N ALA A 82 -9.08 18.20 8.32
CA ALA A 82 -8.75 16.92 8.96
C ALA A 82 -9.97 16.09 9.37
N LYS A 83 -11.18 16.67 9.35
CA LYS A 83 -12.43 15.98 9.65
C LYS A 83 -13.18 15.77 8.33
N GLY A 84 -13.13 14.55 7.79
CA GLY A 84 -13.71 14.23 6.48
C GLY A 84 -15.22 14.46 6.37
N ASP A 85 -15.92 14.59 7.50
CA ASP A 85 -17.36 14.87 7.55
C ASP A 85 -17.70 16.37 7.57
N VAL A 86 -16.71 17.28 7.63
CA VAL A 86 -16.92 18.73 7.60
C VAL A 86 -16.94 19.24 6.16
N ILE A 87 -18.10 19.76 5.75
CA ILE A 87 -18.38 20.19 4.38
C ILE A 87 -18.62 21.71 4.33
N ASN A 88 -19.10 22.31 5.42
CA ASN A 88 -19.47 23.72 5.45
C ASN A 88 -18.52 24.56 6.32
N ARG A 89 -18.25 25.78 5.84
CA ARG A 89 -17.62 26.87 6.60
C ARG A 89 -18.68 27.51 7.48
N LEU A 90 -18.35 27.77 8.75
CA LEU A 90 -19.19 28.53 9.69
C LEU A 90 -18.33 29.60 10.36
N VAL A 91 -18.75 30.86 10.27
CA VAL A 91 -18.10 32.02 10.87
C VAL A 91 -19.12 32.79 11.70
N LEU A 92 -18.88 32.91 13.00
CA LEU A 92 -19.70 33.74 13.89
C LEU A 92 -19.10 35.15 13.96
N TYR A 93 -19.94 36.19 13.99
CA TYR A 93 -19.51 37.58 13.78
C TYR A 93 -18.45 38.08 14.79
N GLY A 94 -18.54 37.63 16.03
CA GLY A 94 -17.59 37.96 17.11
C GLY A 94 -16.42 36.97 17.25
N GLY A 95 -16.36 35.91 16.45
CA GLY A 95 -15.34 34.86 16.54
C GLY A 95 -14.03 35.24 15.86
N ARG A 96 -12.91 35.15 16.59
CA ARG A 96 -11.54 35.39 16.08
C ARG A 96 -10.58 34.33 16.60
N TYR A 97 -9.60 33.93 15.79
CA TYR A 97 -8.53 33.04 16.25
C TYR A 97 -7.46 33.84 17.02
N GLY A 98 -7.09 33.37 18.22
CA GLY A 98 -6.01 33.95 19.02
C GLY A 98 -4.63 33.73 18.42
N LYS A 99 -3.73 34.72 18.56
CA LYS A 99 -2.40 34.75 17.91
C LYS A 99 -1.45 33.62 18.32
N ASP A 100 -1.61 33.02 19.50
CA ASP A 100 -0.60 32.12 20.07
C ASP A 100 -1.02 30.64 20.18
N ALA A 101 -2.24 30.24 19.79
CA ALA A 101 -2.66 28.84 19.97
C ALA A 101 -3.82 28.32 19.09
N GLY A 102 -4.33 29.10 18.12
CA GLY A 102 -5.50 28.65 17.33
C GLY A 102 -6.79 28.47 18.13
N ASN A 103 -6.83 28.94 19.39
CA ASN A 103 -8.05 28.95 20.19
C ASN A 103 -9.02 30.02 19.69
N LEU A 104 -10.27 29.64 19.50
CA LEU A 104 -11.35 30.55 19.10
C LEU A 104 -11.75 31.43 20.29
N MET A 105 -11.62 32.75 20.13
CA MET A 105 -12.07 33.73 21.11
C MET A 105 -13.27 34.48 20.55
N PHE A 106 -14.29 34.64 21.37
CA PHE A 106 -15.45 35.47 21.06
C PHE A 106 -15.28 36.87 21.64
N SER A 107 -15.79 37.86 20.91
CA SER A 107 -15.83 39.25 21.34
C SER A 107 -17.26 39.81 21.25
N ASP A 108 -17.56 40.83 22.05
CA ASP A 108 -18.85 41.55 22.00
C ASP A 108 -18.95 42.49 20.79
N SER A 109 -17.86 42.69 20.05
CA SER A 109 -17.84 43.48 18.80
C SER A 109 -18.33 42.64 17.62
N THR A 110 -19.64 42.51 17.49
CA THR A 110 -20.29 41.68 16.45
C THR A 110 -20.84 42.47 15.28
N SER A 111 -20.67 43.80 15.28
CA SER A 111 -21.08 44.64 14.15
C SER A 111 -20.04 44.66 13.05
N GLY A 112 -20.49 44.63 11.80
CA GLY A 112 -19.60 44.68 10.64
C GLY A 112 -20.33 44.93 9.33
N PHE A 113 -19.56 45.36 8.33
CA PHE A 113 -20.00 45.49 6.94
C PHE A 113 -19.22 44.54 6.05
N LEU A 114 -19.90 43.87 5.13
CA LEU A 114 -19.31 42.97 4.14
C LEU A 114 -19.83 43.36 2.75
N SER A 115 -18.93 43.71 1.83
CA SER A 115 -19.28 43.93 0.43
C SER A 115 -19.62 42.61 -0.26
N TYR A 116 -20.45 42.66 -1.31
CA TYR A 116 -20.77 41.45 -2.09
C TYR A 116 -19.52 40.77 -2.66
N ASP A 117 -18.58 41.54 -3.21
CA ASP A 117 -17.31 41.01 -3.72
C ASP A 117 -16.58 40.20 -2.64
N LYS A 118 -16.50 40.73 -1.41
CA LYS A 118 -15.83 40.04 -0.32
C LYS A 118 -16.57 38.76 0.10
N ILE A 119 -17.90 38.78 0.11
CA ILE A 119 -18.73 37.62 0.48
C ILE A 119 -18.50 36.47 -0.50
N PHE A 120 -18.60 36.72 -1.81
CA PHE A 120 -18.43 35.68 -2.84
C PHE A 120 -16.95 35.35 -3.09
N PHE A 121 -16.02 36.22 -2.69
CA PHE A 121 -14.59 35.93 -2.71
C PHE A 121 -14.16 35.03 -1.55
N GLU A 122 -14.48 35.37 -0.30
CA GLU A 122 -14.08 34.57 0.86
C GLU A 122 -14.98 33.34 1.05
N GLY A 123 -16.27 33.46 0.79
CA GLY A 123 -17.25 32.40 0.91
C GLY A 123 -17.36 31.55 -0.36
N ASN A 124 -18.55 30.99 -0.55
CA ASN A 124 -18.89 30.28 -1.77
C ASN A 124 -19.22 31.30 -2.88
N ALA A 125 -18.68 31.10 -4.08
CA ALA A 125 -18.79 32.02 -5.19
C ALA A 125 -20.22 32.15 -5.74
N VAL A 126 -21.10 31.17 -5.46
CA VAL A 126 -22.47 31.12 -6.00
C VAL A 126 -23.48 31.55 -4.95
N PHE A 127 -23.45 30.99 -3.74
CA PHE A 127 -24.44 31.29 -2.70
C PHE A 127 -23.85 31.28 -1.29
N ASN A 128 -24.34 32.15 -0.41
CA ASN A 128 -23.91 32.23 0.99
C ASN A 128 -25.10 32.42 1.93
N TYR A 129 -25.08 31.75 3.08
CA TYR A 129 -26.10 31.88 4.10
C TYR A 129 -25.61 32.76 5.25
N PHE A 130 -26.55 33.54 5.80
CA PHE A 130 -26.38 34.35 7.00
C PHE A 130 -27.55 34.02 7.91
N PHE A 131 -27.31 34.06 9.21
CA PHE A 131 -28.38 33.80 10.16
C PHE A 131 -28.20 34.61 11.43
N PHE A 132 -29.31 34.82 12.13
CA PHE A 132 -29.32 35.10 13.54
C PHE A 132 -30.55 34.44 14.16
N LEU A 133 -30.51 34.23 15.46
CA LEU A 133 -31.57 33.48 16.14
C LEU A 133 -31.92 34.09 17.48
N HIS A 134 -33.17 33.86 17.86
CA HIS A 134 -33.69 34.20 19.17
C HIS A 134 -34.22 32.93 19.81
N SER A 135 -33.71 32.60 21.00
CA SER A 135 -34.20 31.48 21.79
C SER A 135 -34.08 31.82 23.27
N ARG A 136 -35.01 31.33 24.09
CA ARG A 136 -34.93 31.46 25.55
C ARG A 136 -33.71 30.72 26.13
N ASN A 137 -33.28 29.67 25.45
CA ASN A 137 -32.13 28.86 25.84
C ASN A 137 -30.79 29.57 25.55
N ILE A 138 -30.82 30.69 24.80
CA ILE A 138 -29.63 31.42 24.38
C ILE A 138 -29.72 32.85 24.93
N ALA A 139 -29.11 33.04 26.10
CA ALA A 139 -29.20 34.27 26.88
C ALA A 139 -27.82 34.76 27.33
N GLY A 140 -27.72 36.04 27.67
CA GLY A 140 -26.47 36.67 28.12
C GLY A 140 -25.88 37.66 27.10
N THR A 141 -24.58 37.94 27.21
CA THR A 141 -23.87 38.87 26.30
C THR A 141 -23.76 38.29 24.89
N PRO A 142 -23.56 39.12 23.83
CA PRO A 142 -23.35 38.63 22.47
C PRO A 142 -22.22 37.59 22.36
N GLN A 143 -21.17 37.72 23.18
CA GLN A 143 -20.12 36.72 23.32
C GLN A 143 -20.66 35.36 23.79
N GLN A 144 -21.41 35.33 24.91
CA GLN A 144 -21.97 34.11 25.49
C GLN A 144 -22.99 33.44 24.56
N GLN A 145 -23.82 34.24 23.89
CA GLN A 145 -24.80 33.74 22.94
C GLN A 145 -24.13 33.04 21.76
N GLN A 146 -23.08 33.63 21.18
CA GLN A 146 -22.34 33.01 20.07
C GLN A 146 -21.63 31.72 20.47
N GLU A 147 -21.09 31.65 21.69
CA GLU A 147 -20.47 30.42 22.21
C GLU A 147 -21.52 29.29 22.34
N GLN A 148 -22.70 29.60 22.86
CA GLN A 148 -23.82 28.66 22.96
C GLN A 148 -24.32 28.21 21.58
N ILE A 149 -24.42 29.15 20.63
CA ILE A 149 -24.79 28.86 19.23
C ILE A 149 -23.76 27.92 18.59
N LEU A 150 -22.46 28.18 18.76
CA LEU A 150 -21.42 27.29 18.23
C LEU A 150 -21.51 25.90 18.85
N ARG A 151 -21.77 25.81 20.16
CA ARG A 151 -21.86 24.53 20.88
C ARG A 151 -23.07 23.70 20.44
N LEU A 152 -24.22 24.33 20.22
CA LEU A 152 -25.47 23.66 19.84
C LEU A 152 -25.53 23.35 18.34
N LEU A 153 -25.25 24.34 17.49
CA LEU A 153 -25.46 24.25 16.05
C LEU A 153 -24.18 23.99 15.25
N GLY A 154 -23.00 24.28 15.80
CA GLY A 154 -21.75 24.27 15.05
C GLY A 154 -21.43 22.92 14.41
N LYS A 155 -21.65 21.80 15.12
CA LYS A 155 -21.41 20.46 14.57
C LYS A 155 -22.41 20.11 13.46
N ALA A 156 -23.68 20.47 13.62
CA ALA A 156 -24.73 20.17 12.66
C ALA A 156 -24.57 20.99 11.39
N ILE A 157 -24.42 22.31 11.52
CA ILE A 157 -24.24 23.21 10.36
C ILE A 157 -22.98 22.84 9.58
N LYS A 158 -21.86 22.53 10.24
CA LYS A 158 -20.60 22.14 9.55
C LYS A 158 -20.71 20.85 8.73
N ARG A 159 -21.69 19.98 9.02
CA ARG A 159 -21.83 18.64 8.43
C ARG A 159 -23.11 18.46 7.60
N SER A 160 -23.98 19.46 7.58
CA SER A 160 -25.27 19.40 6.90
C SER A 160 -25.09 19.39 5.38
N THR A 161 -25.64 18.38 4.70
CA THR A 161 -25.67 18.32 3.23
C THR A 161 -26.67 19.29 2.63
N SER A 162 -27.69 19.69 3.41
CA SER A 162 -28.75 20.62 2.97
C SER A 162 -28.23 21.99 2.55
N VAL A 163 -27.08 22.42 3.07
CA VAL A 163 -26.43 23.68 2.66
C VAL A 163 -25.96 23.61 1.21
N GLY A 164 -25.30 22.51 0.81
CA GLY A 164 -24.81 22.31 -0.56
C GLY A 164 -25.95 22.03 -1.55
N GLU A 165 -26.98 21.33 -1.10
CA GLU A 165 -28.20 21.03 -1.89
C GLU A 165 -29.15 22.22 -2.00
N GLN A 166 -28.93 23.28 -1.22
CA GLN A 166 -29.79 24.45 -1.12
C GLN A 166 -31.22 24.13 -0.65
N ASP A 167 -31.39 23.07 0.15
CA ASP A 167 -32.67 22.70 0.76
C ASP A 167 -32.90 23.48 2.06
N ASP A 168 -33.45 24.69 1.91
CA ASP A 168 -33.74 25.59 3.02
C ASP A 168 -34.70 24.96 4.05
N ASN A 169 -35.61 24.06 3.63
CA ASN A 169 -36.59 23.44 4.53
C ASN A 169 -35.93 22.43 5.47
N ALA A 170 -35.11 21.55 4.89
CA ALA A 170 -34.37 20.55 5.65
C ALA A 170 -33.44 21.23 6.66
N LEU A 171 -32.71 22.26 6.22
CA LEU A 171 -31.82 23.05 7.06
C LEU A 171 -32.55 23.72 8.25
N ILE A 172 -33.71 24.33 8.01
CA ILE A 172 -34.53 24.91 9.07
C ILE A 172 -34.99 23.82 10.05
N GLY A 173 -35.44 22.68 9.56
CA GLY A 173 -35.84 21.54 10.39
C GLY A 173 -34.72 21.01 11.27
N GLU A 174 -33.50 20.86 10.72
CA GLU A 174 -32.30 20.45 11.45
C GLU A 174 -31.96 21.43 12.58
N ILE A 175 -32.01 22.74 12.31
CA ILE A 175 -31.69 23.77 13.31
C ILE A 175 -32.73 23.78 14.43
N PHE A 176 -34.03 23.74 14.11
CA PHE A 176 -35.09 23.73 15.13
C PHE A 176 -35.07 22.48 16.00
N ALA A 177 -34.75 21.32 15.43
CA ALA A 177 -34.62 20.08 16.20
C ALA A 177 -33.51 20.15 17.26
N LEU A 178 -32.47 20.97 17.05
CA LEU A 178 -31.35 21.14 17.98
C LEU A 178 -31.57 22.25 19.01
N LEU A 179 -32.39 23.25 18.69
CA LEU A 179 -32.69 24.35 19.61
C LEU A 179 -33.62 23.92 20.76
N ASP A 180 -34.47 22.91 20.52
CA ASP A 180 -35.44 22.35 21.48
C ASP A 180 -36.21 23.43 22.27
N ASP A 181 -36.57 24.52 21.58
CA ASP A 181 -37.29 25.65 22.15
C ASP A 181 -38.50 25.99 21.26
N PRO A 182 -39.73 25.77 21.77
CA PRO A 182 -40.94 26.05 21.00
C PRO A 182 -41.15 27.55 20.73
N ALA A 183 -40.47 28.44 21.45
CA ALA A 183 -40.50 29.89 21.25
C ALA A 183 -39.32 30.41 20.42
N ALA A 184 -38.46 29.51 19.90
CA ALA A 184 -37.32 29.93 19.08
C ALA A 184 -37.77 30.57 17.76
N GLN A 185 -36.97 31.53 17.31
CA GLN A 185 -37.10 32.19 16.01
C GLN A 185 -35.76 32.17 15.30
N LEU A 186 -35.77 31.72 14.06
CA LEU A 186 -34.60 31.66 13.19
C LEU A 186 -34.82 32.63 12.02
N TYR A 187 -33.85 33.51 11.82
CA TYR A 187 -33.78 34.35 10.62
C TYR A 187 -32.63 33.82 9.78
N LEU A 188 -32.93 33.38 8.58
CA LEU A 188 -31.99 32.83 7.62
C LEU A 188 -32.04 33.67 6.35
N PHE A 189 -30.89 34.16 5.91
CA PHE A 189 -30.73 34.96 4.70
C PHE A 189 -29.82 34.21 3.75
N LYS A 190 -30.28 33.94 2.54
CA LYS A 190 -29.50 33.34 1.47
C LYS A 190 -29.23 34.40 0.42
N LEU A 191 -27.97 34.66 0.12
CA LEU A 191 -27.55 35.52 -0.99
C LEU A 191 -27.03 34.67 -2.14
N ILE A 192 -27.44 34.97 -3.36
CA ILE A 192 -27.03 34.28 -4.57
C ILE A 192 -26.49 35.28 -5.59
N ASN A 193 -25.33 34.98 -6.18
CA ASN A 193 -24.79 35.72 -7.30
C ASN A 193 -25.29 35.08 -8.60
N LYS A 194 -26.20 35.77 -9.29
CA LYS A 194 -26.86 35.26 -10.50
C LYS A 194 -25.88 35.02 -11.64
N ASN A 195 -24.92 35.92 -11.80
CA ASN A 195 -23.92 35.83 -12.86
C ASN A 195 -23.05 34.58 -12.68
N HIS A 196 -22.58 34.34 -11.44
CA HIS A 196 -21.79 33.16 -11.10
C HIS A 196 -22.62 31.88 -11.16
N GLN A 197 -23.90 31.94 -10.77
CA GLN A 197 -24.82 30.81 -10.87
C GLN A 197 -25.04 30.39 -12.32
N GLU A 198 -25.32 31.33 -13.23
CA GLU A 198 -25.52 31.02 -14.65
C GLU A 198 -24.26 30.38 -15.25
N TYR A 199 -23.08 30.94 -14.95
CA TYR A 199 -21.81 30.35 -15.39
C TYR A 199 -21.60 28.93 -14.83
N CYS A 200 -21.90 28.73 -13.54
CA CYS A 200 -21.82 27.44 -12.87
C CYS A 200 -22.75 26.39 -13.51
N ASP A 201 -24.01 26.75 -13.76
CA ASP A 201 -25.02 25.85 -14.31
C ASP A 201 -24.70 25.45 -15.76
N VAL A 202 -24.27 26.41 -16.59
CA VAL A 202 -23.83 26.13 -17.97
C VAL A 202 -22.61 25.21 -17.95
N PHE A 203 -21.62 25.50 -17.11
CA PHE A 203 -20.42 24.65 -17.01
C PHE A 203 -20.76 23.23 -16.53
N LYS A 204 -21.62 23.11 -15.51
CA LYS A 204 -22.09 21.83 -14.98
C LYS A 204 -22.79 21.01 -16.05
N PHE A 205 -23.70 21.63 -16.81
CA PHE A 205 -24.41 20.96 -17.90
C PHE A 205 -23.45 20.42 -18.97
N LEU A 206 -22.49 21.23 -19.42
CA LEU A 206 -21.51 20.85 -20.44
C LEU A 206 -20.57 19.73 -19.94
N TYR A 207 -20.08 19.87 -18.70
CA TYR A 207 -19.15 18.91 -18.11
C TYR A 207 -19.80 17.55 -17.86
N PHE A 208 -21.01 17.50 -17.31
CA PHE A 208 -21.72 16.26 -17.00
C PHE A 208 -22.14 15.49 -18.27
N ARG A 209 -22.34 16.20 -19.39
CA ARG A 209 -22.74 15.59 -20.66
C ARG A 209 -21.58 14.85 -21.36
N ASN A 210 -20.41 15.49 -21.47
CA ASN A 210 -19.34 14.99 -22.34
C ASN A 210 -18.01 14.73 -21.62
N LYS A 211 -17.84 15.14 -20.35
CA LYS A 211 -16.56 15.19 -19.56
C LYS A 211 -15.39 15.93 -20.23
N LYS A 212 -15.46 16.20 -21.53
CA LYS A 212 -14.53 16.94 -22.36
C LYS A 212 -15.35 18.04 -23.07
N ILE A 213 -15.11 19.28 -22.67
CA ILE A 213 -15.75 20.46 -23.25
C ILE A 213 -15.04 20.75 -24.57
N SER A 214 -15.80 20.93 -25.66
CA SER A 214 -15.21 21.31 -26.96
C SER A 214 -14.74 22.76 -26.97
N ASP A 215 -13.88 23.13 -27.92
CA ASP A 215 -13.38 24.51 -28.03
C ASP A 215 -14.52 25.52 -28.34
N GLU A 216 -15.56 25.08 -29.05
CA GLU A 216 -16.77 25.87 -29.30
C GLU A 216 -17.59 26.08 -28.02
N GLU A 217 -17.76 25.04 -27.20
CA GLU A 217 -18.45 25.12 -25.91
C GLU A 217 -17.66 25.98 -24.90
N PHE A 218 -16.34 25.93 -24.95
CA PHE A 218 -15.46 26.78 -24.13
C PHE A 218 -15.50 28.26 -24.54
N SER A 219 -15.66 28.53 -25.84
CA SER A 219 -15.85 29.89 -26.37
C SER A 219 -17.14 30.50 -25.83
N ARG A 220 -18.23 29.72 -25.80
CA ARG A 220 -19.51 30.15 -25.18
C ARG A 220 -19.39 30.45 -23.69
N LEU A 221 -18.63 29.65 -22.93
CA LEU A 221 -18.34 29.93 -21.51
C LEU A 221 -17.53 31.21 -21.34
N SER A 222 -16.57 31.46 -22.23
CA SER A 222 -15.73 32.66 -22.21
C SER A 222 -16.54 33.92 -22.53
N GLU A 223 -17.51 33.83 -23.43
CA GLU A 223 -18.47 34.91 -23.72
C GLU A 223 -19.34 35.23 -22.50
N ILE A 224 -19.86 34.22 -21.79
CA ILE A 224 -20.65 34.41 -20.56
C ILE A 224 -19.79 35.08 -19.48
N ALA A 225 -18.57 34.61 -19.28
CA ALA A 225 -17.66 35.19 -18.30
C ALA A 225 -17.29 36.64 -18.64
N SER A 226 -17.05 36.95 -19.93
CA SER A 226 -16.77 38.32 -20.38
C SER A 226 -17.99 39.23 -20.27
N ARG A 227 -19.20 38.71 -20.54
CA ARG A 227 -20.46 39.46 -20.43
C ARG A 227 -20.73 39.88 -18.98
N TYR A 228 -20.42 39.01 -18.04
CA TYR A 228 -20.68 39.23 -16.62
C TYR A 228 -19.47 39.72 -15.81
N GLY A 229 -18.31 39.92 -16.45
CA GLY A 229 -17.11 40.40 -15.79
C GLY A 229 -16.54 39.44 -14.74
N ILE A 230 -16.76 38.13 -14.89
CA ILE A 230 -16.26 37.12 -13.95
C ILE A 230 -14.75 37.01 -14.12
N ASP A 231 -13.99 37.28 -13.07
CA ASP A 231 -12.53 37.18 -13.13
C ASP A 231 -12.06 35.72 -13.34
N ARG A 232 -10.81 35.57 -13.82
CA ARG A 232 -10.26 34.23 -14.13
C ARG A 232 -10.17 33.33 -12.90
N TYR A 233 -9.91 33.90 -11.73
CA TYR A 233 -9.77 33.14 -10.49
C TYR A 233 -11.11 32.55 -10.04
N GLN A 234 -12.20 33.33 -10.09
CA GLN A 234 -13.56 32.89 -9.80
C GLN A 234 -14.05 31.86 -10.82
N GLN A 235 -13.74 32.05 -12.11
CA GLN A 235 -14.01 31.04 -13.13
C GLN A 235 -13.34 29.71 -12.79
N GLU A 236 -12.05 29.71 -12.45
CA GLU A 236 -11.33 28.50 -12.07
C GLU A 236 -11.93 27.84 -10.83
N ARG A 237 -12.25 28.62 -9.80
CA ARG A 237 -12.89 28.11 -8.57
C ARG A 237 -14.22 27.43 -8.84
N ILE A 238 -15.12 28.07 -9.59
CA ILE A 238 -16.43 27.50 -9.94
C ILE A 238 -16.25 26.22 -10.76
N ARG A 239 -15.33 26.22 -11.73
CA ARG A 239 -15.07 25.04 -12.57
C ARG A 239 -14.54 23.87 -11.75
N ILE A 240 -13.58 24.12 -10.87
CA ILE A 240 -12.98 23.07 -10.03
C ILE A 240 -14.02 22.51 -9.05
N ASP A 241 -14.87 23.36 -8.44
CA ASP A 241 -15.95 22.91 -7.56
C ASP A 241 -16.94 21.97 -8.28
N VAL A 242 -17.39 22.36 -9.47
CA VAL A 242 -18.28 21.53 -10.30
C VAL A 242 -17.61 20.21 -10.70
N MET A 243 -16.33 20.26 -11.06
CA MET A 243 -15.54 19.07 -11.41
C MET A 243 -15.36 18.13 -10.21
N TYR A 244 -15.13 18.66 -9.01
CA TYR A 244 -15.02 17.88 -7.78
C TYR A 244 -16.36 17.23 -7.41
N LYS A 245 -17.48 17.94 -7.54
CA LYS A 245 -18.84 17.43 -7.26
C LYS A 245 -19.31 16.31 -8.20
N HIS A 246 -18.58 16.03 -9.28
CA HIS A 246 -18.86 14.88 -10.13
C HIS A 246 -18.61 13.56 -9.36
N PRO A 247 -19.55 12.59 -9.34
CA PRO A 247 -19.44 11.37 -8.52
C PRO A 247 -18.12 10.60 -8.72
N ASP A 248 -17.70 10.41 -9.97
CA ASP A 248 -16.45 9.70 -10.29
C ASP A 248 -15.19 10.42 -9.80
N ASN A 249 -15.20 11.76 -9.82
CA ASN A 249 -14.05 12.57 -9.43
C ASN A 249 -13.98 12.69 -7.91
N ARG A 250 -15.13 12.90 -7.26
CA ARG A 250 -15.25 13.02 -5.81
C ARG A 250 -14.60 11.84 -5.10
N ARG A 251 -14.88 10.62 -5.57
CA ARG A 251 -14.30 9.39 -5.01
C ARG A 251 -12.76 9.40 -5.01
N ILE A 252 -12.16 9.69 -6.16
CA ILE A 252 -10.70 9.66 -6.34
C ILE A 252 -10.03 10.81 -5.57
N VAL A 253 -10.65 12.00 -5.56
CA VAL A 253 -10.10 13.17 -4.86
C VAL A 253 -10.24 13.02 -3.34
N ASP A 254 -11.35 12.46 -2.85
CA ASP A 254 -11.55 12.21 -1.42
C ASP A 254 -10.55 11.17 -0.89
N GLU A 255 -10.28 10.11 -1.64
CA GLU A 255 -9.24 9.13 -1.30
C GLU A 255 -7.85 9.77 -1.27
N TYR A 256 -7.51 10.58 -2.28
CA TYR A 256 -6.27 11.33 -2.32
C TYR A 256 -6.11 12.27 -1.11
N LYS A 257 -7.19 12.99 -0.77
CA LYS A 257 -7.27 13.89 0.39
C LYS A 257 -7.09 13.13 1.70
N ASN A 258 -7.76 11.99 1.87
CA ASN A 258 -7.68 11.19 3.09
C ASN A 258 -6.26 10.70 3.35
N ILE A 259 -5.58 10.17 2.33
CA ILE A 259 -4.18 9.73 2.43
C ILE A 259 -3.29 10.92 2.82
N LEU A 260 -3.46 12.08 2.20
CA LEU A 260 -2.66 13.26 2.56
C LEU A 260 -2.92 13.75 3.99
N ILE A 261 -4.15 13.66 4.49
CA ILE A 261 -4.50 14.00 5.88
C ILE A 261 -3.84 13.03 6.86
N GLU A 262 -3.86 11.72 6.57
CA GLU A 262 -3.18 10.71 7.38
C GLU A 262 -1.68 10.97 7.42
N CYS A 263 -1.06 11.23 6.28
CA CYS A 263 0.34 11.65 6.20
C CYS A 263 0.58 12.95 6.99
N ASN A 264 -0.39 13.87 7.03
CA ASN A 264 -0.26 15.13 7.76
C ASN A 264 -0.31 14.95 9.27
N ARG A 265 -1.12 14.01 9.76
CA ARG A 265 -1.14 13.65 11.18
C ARG A 265 0.15 12.96 11.60
N LYS A 266 0.76 12.17 10.71
CA LYS A 266 2.02 11.47 10.96
C LYS A 266 3.25 12.38 10.86
N GLY A 267 3.18 13.49 10.11
CA GLY A 267 4.29 14.44 9.93
C GLY A 267 5.33 14.03 8.89
N GLU A 268 5.18 12.84 8.30
CA GLU A 268 6.10 12.25 7.32
C GLU A 268 5.28 11.66 6.16
N ILE A 269 5.89 11.57 4.98
CA ILE A 269 5.31 10.82 3.85
C ILE A 269 6.23 9.62 3.61
N ASN A 270 5.71 8.43 3.83
CA ASN A 270 6.43 7.20 3.48
C ASN A 270 6.46 7.01 1.94
N LYS A 271 7.48 6.32 1.41
CA LYS A 271 7.57 5.87 0.01
C LYS A 271 6.27 5.19 -0.46
N LEU A 272 5.64 4.43 0.43
CA LEU A 272 4.38 3.70 0.20
C LEU A 272 3.18 4.65 -0.03
N GLU A 273 3.02 5.65 0.82
CA GLU A 273 1.97 6.67 0.69
C GLU A 273 2.21 7.50 -0.58
N ASN A 274 3.46 7.79 -0.93
CA ASN A 274 3.82 8.48 -2.16
C ASN A 274 3.51 7.65 -3.44
N ALA A 275 3.74 6.34 -3.40
CA ALA A 275 3.37 5.44 -4.49
C ALA A 275 1.84 5.38 -4.69
N ARG A 276 1.07 5.29 -3.60
CA ARG A 276 -0.41 5.36 -3.65
C ARG A 276 -0.90 6.68 -4.25
N LEU A 277 -0.36 7.81 -3.78
CA LEU A 277 -0.67 9.13 -4.33
C LEU A 277 -0.32 9.23 -5.83
N THR A 278 0.79 8.62 -6.27
CA THR A 278 1.21 8.60 -7.68
C THR A 278 0.29 7.72 -8.55
N ARG A 279 -0.16 6.58 -8.02
CA ARG A 279 -1.13 5.70 -8.69
C ARG A 279 -2.48 6.40 -8.85
N LEU A 280 -2.95 7.08 -7.80
CA LEU A 280 -4.18 7.89 -7.86
C LEU A 280 -4.07 9.03 -8.87
N LYS A 281 -2.93 9.71 -8.97
CA LYS A 281 -2.67 10.69 -10.05
C LYS A 281 -2.68 10.05 -11.44
N THR A 282 -2.16 8.84 -11.59
CA THR A 282 -2.17 8.14 -12.87
C THR A 282 -3.60 7.74 -13.27
N LEU A 283 -4.39 7.25 -12.31
CA LEU A 283 -5.81 6.95 -12.48
C LEU A 283 -6.62 8.21 -12.80
N SER A 284 -6.28 9.34 -12.17
CA SER A 284 -6.94 10.62 -12.40
C SER A 284 -6.73 11.12 -13.83
N VAL A 285 -5.54 10.93 -14.41
CA VAL A 285 -5.27 11.22 -15.83
C VAL A 285 -6.12 10.35 -16.75
N ARG A 286 -6.25 9.04 -16.46
CA ARG A 286 -7.11 8.12 -17.23
C ARG A 286 -8.59 8.49 -17.16
N ASN A 287 -9.05 8.93 -15.99
CA ASN A 287 -10.42 9.39 -15.77
C ASN A 287 -10.66 10.86 -16.17
N LYS A 288 -9.67 11.52 -16.80
CA LYS A 288 -9.73 12.93 -17.25
C LYS A 288 -10.05 13.91 -16.12
N ILE A 289 -9.58 13.62 -14.92
CA ILE A 289 -9.69 14.50 -13.76
C ILE A 289 -8.67 15.63 -13.92
N PRO A 290 -9.06 16.90 -13.77
CA PRO A 290 -8.15 18.03 -13.84
C PRO A 290 -7.02 17.93 -12.82
N GLY A 291 -5.76 18.10 -13.28
CA GLY A 291 -4.59 18.11 -12.40
C GLY A 291 -4.64 19.20 -11.32
N ALA A 292 -5.35 20.30 -11.57
CA ALA A 292 -5.55 21.41 -10.62
C ALA A 292 -6.14 20.96 -9.26
N LEU A 293 -6.94 19.89 -9.24
CA LEU A 293 -7.47 19.29 -8.02
C LEU A 293 -6.38 18.67 -7.14
N PHE A 294 -5.29 18.19 -7.73
CA PHE A 294 -4.21 17.57 -6.95
C PHE A 294 -3.16 18.59 -6.52
N TYR A 295 -2.88 19.61 -7.34
CA TYR A 295 -1.89 20.64 -7.04
C TYR A 295 -2.22 21.45 -5.78
N THR A 296 -3.47 21.85 -5.64
CA THR A 296 -3.98 22.59 -4.46
C THR A 296 -3.89 21.75 -3.18
N LEU A 297 -4.26 20.47 -3.22
CA LEU A 297 -4.12 19.55 -2.09
C LEU A 297 -2.65 19.31 -1.74
N ASP A 298 -1.79 19.16 -2.75
CA ASP A 298 -0.35 19.03 -2.57
C ASP A 298 0.24 20.29 -1.93
N GLU A 299 -0.13 21.49 -2.39
CA GLU A 299 0.35 22.74 -1.80
C GLU A 299 -0.08 22.90 -0.34
N MET A 300 -1.30 22.51 0.01
CA MET A 300 -1.82 22.64 1.38
C MET A 300 -1.26 21.58 2.35
N LEU A 301 -0.91 20.38 1.87
CA LEU A 301 -0.63 19.23 2.73
C LEU A 301 0.77 18.61 2.56
N LYS A 302 1.57 19.02 1.56
CA LYS A 302 2.96 18.53 1.37
C LYS A 302 4.06 19.51 1.70
N LYS A 303 3.79 20.83 1.81
CA LYS A 303 4.83 21.88 1.79
C LYS A 303 5.95 21.75 2.84
N ASP A 304 5.76 21.00 3.94
CA ASP A 304 6.73 20.91 5.04
C ASP A 304 7.24 19.48 5.38
N LYS A 305 7.01 18.47 4.53
CA LYS A 305 7.28 17.07 4.91
C LYS A 305 8.59 16.52 4.37
N LYS A 306 9.32 15.82 5.26
CA LYS A 306 10.46 14.97 4.89
C LYS A 306 9.90 13.65 4.34
N LEU A 307 10.37 13.26 3.15
CA LEU A 307 10.24 11.89 2.68
C LEU A 307 11.12 11.04 3.58
N VAL A 308 10.52 10.14 4.34
CA VAL A 308 11.27 9.19 5.15
C VAL A 308 11.30 7.88 4.39
N ASP A 309 12.50 7.54 3.93
CA ASP A 309 12.81 6.20 3.48
C ASP A 309 12.87 5.33 4.73
N LEU A 310 11.77 4.61 5.01
CA LEU A 310 11.90 3.43 5.84
C LEU A 310 12.83 2.48 5.08
N GLU A 311 13.93 2.08 5.72
CA GLU A 311 14.84 1.04 5.25
C GLU A 311 14.11 -0.33 5.26
N GLU A 312 13.01 -0.46 4.52
CA GLU A 312 12.45 -1.76 4.17
C GLU A 312 13.19 -2.26 2.93
N ASN A 313 13.62 -3.53 2.96
CA ASN A 313 14.17 -4.17 1.78
C ASN A 313 13.15 -4.10 0.63
N ASP A 314 13.61 -3.75 -0.58
CA ASP A 314 12.74 -3.48 -1.74
C ASP A 314 11.69 -4.60 -1.99
N TYR A 315 12.05 -5.86 -1.73
CA TYR A 315 11.16 -7.02 -1.93
C TYR A 315 9.98 -7.09 -0.93
N ILE A 316 10.14 -6.57 0.30
CA ILE A 316 9.05 -6.51 1.31
C ILE A 316 8.07 -5.40 0.94
N SER A 317 8.59 -4.25 0.52
CA SER A 317 7.78 -3.12 0.06
C SER A 317 6.93 -3.51 -1.15
N GLU A 318 7.51 -4.21 -2.13
CA GLU A 318 6.76 -4.70 -3.30
C GLU A 318 5.68 -5.71 -2.91
N THR A 319 5.99 -6.66 -2.02
CA THR A 319 5.02 -7.65 -1.53
C THR A 319 3.85 -6.97 -0.83
N ARG A 320 4.13 -6.04 0.08
CA ARG A 320 3.10 -5.27 0.80
C ARG A 320 2.26 -4.45 -0.17
N GLN A 321 2.86 -3.83 -1.19
CA GLN A 321 2.14 -3.05 -2.19
C GLN A 321 1.15 -3.90 -3.01
N ILE A 322 1.53 -5.12 -3.38
CA ILE A 322 0.66 -6.04 -4.13
C ILE A 322 -0.47 -6.54 -3.23
N LEU A 323 -0.15 -6.97 -2.00
CA LEU A 323 -1.14 -7.47 -1.04
C LEU A 323 -2.12 -6.38 -0.59
N GLU A 324 -1.67 -5.17 -0.28
CA GLU A 324 -2.56 -4.05 0.05
C GLU A 324 -3.38 -3.58 -1.15
N GLY A 325 -2.82 -3.70 -2.36
CA GLY A 325 -3.50 -3.42 -3.62
C GLY A 325 -4.76 -4.27 -3.83
N LEU A 326 -4.76 -5.50 -3.33
CA LEU A 326 -5.93 -6.39 -3.31
C LEU A 326 -7.06 -5.85 -2.43
N PHE A 327 -6.76 -5.17 -1.33
CA PHE A 327 -7.76 -4.72 -0.35
C PHE A 327 -8.40 -3.36 -0.66
N LEU A 328 -7.94 -2.67 -1.70
CA LEU A 328 -8.42 -1.34 -2.13
C LEU A 328 -9.80 -1.35 -2.79
N SER A 329 -10.52 -2.47 -2.76
CA SER A 329 -11.83 -2.60 -3.40
C SER A 329 -12.98 -2.15 -2.49
N GLU A 330 -13.20 -0.85 -2.34
CA GLU A 330 -14.58 -0.37 -2.28
C GLU A 330 -15.16 -0.33 -3.71
N ARG A 331 -15.59 -1.52 -4.15
CA ARG A 331 -16.40 -1.85 -5.33
C ARG A 331 -15.87 -1.41 -6.70
N GLN A 332 -15.49 -2.44 -7.49
CA GLN A 332 -15.44 -2.47 -8.96
C GLN A 332 -14.34 -1.66 -9.66
N ILE A 333 -13.12 -1.71 -9.14
CA ILE A 333 -11.91 -1.59 -9.97
C ILE A 333 -11.27 -2.96 -9.96
N GLU A 334 -11.04 -3.54 -11.14
CA GLU A 334 -10.54 -4.91 -11.36
C GLU A 334 -9.44 -5.29 -10.37
N SER A 335 -9.85 -6.02 -9.33
CA SER A 335 -9.01 -6.55 -8.25
C SER A 335 -8.42 -7.90 -8.66
N THR A 336 -7.99 -8.03 -9.91
CA THR A 336 -7.41 -9.27 -10.43
C THR A 336 -5.90 -9.14 -10.40
N ILE A 337 -5.24 -9.98 -9.61
CA ILE A 337 -3.79 -10.10 -9.59
C ILE A 337 -3.33 -10.45 -11.01
N ASP A 338 -2.46 -9.63 -11.58
CA ASP A 338 -1.89 -9.93 -12.88
C ASP A 338 -0.77 -10.97 -12.76
N ARG A 339 -0.44 -11.64 -13.87
CA ARG A 339 0.66 -12.60 -13.92
C ARG A 339 1.99 -11.97 -13.50
N GLU A 340 2.19 -10.68 -13.78
CA GLU A 340 3.38 -9.94 -13.36
C GLU A 340 3.45 -9.76 -11.84
N ASP A 341 2.32 -9.52 -11.18
CA ASP A 341 2.25 -9.37 -9.72
C ASP A 341 2.58 -10.70 -9.04
N MET A 342 2.06 -11.82 -9.55
CA MET A 342 2.43 -13.17 -9.06
C MET A 342 3.91 -13.46 -9.21
N LEU A 343 4.53 -13.07 -10.32
CA LEU A 343 5.96 -13.28 -10.53
C LEU A 343 6.79 -12.52 -9.47
N LYS A 344 6.44 -11.26 -9.20
CA LYS A 344 7.11 -10.46 -8.16
C LYS A 344 6.96 -11.09 -6.78
N LEU A 345 5.75 -11.53 -6.44
CA LEU A 345 5.47 -12.23 -5.18
C LEU A 345 6.30 -13.51 -5.01
N LEU A 346 6.47 -14.31 -6.08
CA LEU A 346 7.27 -15.53 -6.04
C LEU A 346 8.78 -15.24 -5.86
N PHE A 347 9.30 -14.20 -6.52
CA PHE A 347 10.70 -13.78 -6.32
C PHE A 347 10.92 -13.19 -4.92
N ALA A 348 9.96 -12.43 -4.40
CA ALA A 348 10.01 -11.93 -3.04
C ALA A 348 9.97 -13.06 -2.00
N LYS A 349 9.13 -14.09 -2.21
CA LYS A 349 9.11 -15.29 -1.36
C LYS A 349 10.46 -16.02 -1.37
N LYS A 350 11.10 -16.16 -2.53
CA LYS A 350 12.43 -16.74 -2.65
C LYS A 350 13.47 -15.97 -1.84
N LEU A 351 13.52 -14.64 -2.01
CA LEU A 351 14.46 -13.78 -1.27
C LEU A 351 14.20 -13.80 0.24
N ALA A 352 12.94 -13.80 0.65
CA ALA A 352 12.57 -13.92 2.06
C ALA A 352 13.02 -15.26 2.66
N ALA A 353 12.85 -16.37 1.92
CA ALA A 353 13.31 -17.69 2.35
C ALA A 353 14.85 -17.77 2.45
N GLU A 354 15.57 -17.18 1.50
CA GLU A 354 17.04 -17.11 1.52
C GLU A 354 17.57 -16.25 2.70
N ASN A 355 16.91 -15.12 2.99
CA ASN A 355 17.27 -14.22 4.07
C ASN A 355 16.72 -14.64 5.45
N ARG A 356 15.93 -15.73 5.52
CA ARG A 356 15.19 -16.18 6.73
C ARG A 356 14.33 -15.07 7.35
N ASP A 357 13.69 -14.32 6.47
CA ASP A 357 12.93 -13.14 6.83
C ASP A 357 11.48 -13.52 7.18
N HIS A 358 11.15 -13.45 8.47
CA HIS A 358 9.81 -13.75 8.97
C HIS A 358 8.78 -12.67 8.64
N THR A 359 9.21 -11.47 8.26
CA THR A 359 8.34 -10.33 7.98
C THR A 359 7.44 -10.58 6.77
N PHE A 360 7.89 -11.39 5.81
CA PHE A 360 7.09 -11.78 4.64
C PHE A 360 5.88 -12.65 5.04
N GLU A 361 6.08 -13.62 5.93
CA GLU A 361 5.01 -14.50 6.42
C GLU A 361 4.02 -13.75 7.32
N GLU A 362 4.51 -12.81 8.15
CA GLU A 362 3.64 -11.92 8.92
C GLU A 362 2.73 -11.09 8.02
N LEU A 363 3.25 -10.53 6.93
CA LEU A 363 2.45 -9.77 5.96
C LEU A 363 1.38 -10.62 5.27
N LEU A 364 1.68 -11.88 4.95
CA LEU A 364 0.68 -12.80 4.38
C LEU A 364 -0.41 -13.16 5.39
N LEU A 365 -0.04 -13.34 6.65
CA LEU A 365 -0.98 -13.68 7.72
C LEU A 365 -1.91 -12.49 8.04
N ASP A 366 -1.37 -11.27 8.02
CA ASP A 366 -2.17 -10.05 8.18
C ASP A 366 -3.08 -9.79 6.97
N ALA A 367 -2.60 -10.06 5.75
CA ALA A 367 -3.45 -10.04 4.56
C ALA A 367 -4.58 -11.08 4.66
N SER A 368 -4.30 -12.30 5.12
CA SER A 368 -5.34 -13.32 5.32
C SER A 368 -6.42 -12.88 6.31
N LYS A 369 -6.02 -12.28 7.44
CA LYS A 369 -6.99 -11.74 8.42
C LYS A 369 -7.83 -10.62 7.80
N ALA A 370 -7.19 -9.70 7.06
CA ALA A 370 -7.90 -8.62 6.38
C ALA A 370 -8.90 -9.14 5.33
N CYS A 371 -8.57 -10.22 4.60
CA CYS A 371 -9.48 -10.92 3.70
C CYS A 371 -10.70 -11.45 4.47
N ASP A 372 -10.49 -12.17 5.57
CA ASP A 372 -11.56 -12.77 6.36
C ASP A 372 -12.49 -11.71 6.99
N GLU A 373 -11.92 -10.61 7.50
CA GLU A 373 -12.67 -9.47 8.03
C GLU A 373 -13.54 -8.80 6.95
N LYS A 374 -12.98 -8.53 5.77
CA LYS A 374 -13.71 -7.92 4.65
C LYS A 374 -14.83 -8.81 4.10
N ILE A 375 -14.64 -10.13 4.11
CA ILE A 375 -15.69 -11.09 3.69
C ILE A 375 -16.83 -11.12 4.71
N ARG A 376 -16.50 -11.10 6.00
CA ARG A 376 -17.50 -10.99 7.07
C ARG A 376 -18.35 -9.72 6.92
N ASP A 377 -17.74 -8.64 6.42
CA ASP A 377 -18.40 -7.35 6.17
C ASP A 377 -19.10 -7.27 4.79
N GLY A 378 -19.10 -8.35 4.00
CA GLY A 378 -19.88 -8.46 2.75
C GLY A 378 -19.15 -8.05 1.46
N ALA A 379 -17.82 -8.17 1.40
CA ALA A 379 -17.03 -7.94 0.19
C ALA A 379 -17.22 -9.01 -0.91
N ASP A 380 -16.83 -8.69 -2.15
CA ASP A 380 -16.99 -9.56 -3.32
C ASP A 380 -16.16 -10.86 -3.23
N ILE A 381 -16.74 -11.97 -3.67
CA ILE A 381 -16.14 -13.32 -3.70
C ILE A 381 -14.84 -13.35 -4.53
N SER A 382 -14.69 -12.45 -5.50
CA SER A 382 -13.50 -12.33 -6.34
C SER A 382 -12.21 -12.01 -5.56
N LEU A 383 -12.30 -11.37 -4.39
CA LEU A 383 -11.14 -11.14 -3.52
C LEU A 383 -10.62 -12.45 -2.93
N LEU A 384 -11.51 -13.37 -2.55
CA LEU A 384 -11.15 -14.69 -2.04
C LEU A 384 -10.51 -15.53 -3.15
N GLU A 385 -11.05 -15.47 -4.37
CA GLU A 385 -10.46 -16.17 -5.51
C GLU A 385 -9.04 -15.69 -5.81
N GLY A 386 -8.79 -14.38 -5.80
CA GLY A 386 -7.45 -13.81 -5.97
C GLY A 386 -6.47 -14.20 -4.87
N PHE A 387 -6.88 -14.12 -3.60
CA PHE A 387 -6.01 -14.50 -2.48
C PHE A 387 -5.77 -16.01 -2.40
N SER A 388 -6.79 -16.83 -2.67
CA SER A 388 -6.68 -18.30 -2.77
C SER A 388 -5.73 -18.70 -3.90
N TYR A 389 -5.75 -17.96 -5.02
CA TYR A 389 -4.80 -18.14 -6.10
C TYR A 389 -3.35 -17.89 -5.65
N ILE A 390 -3.08 -16.83 -4.87
CA ILE A 390 -1.74 -16.58 -4.29
C ILE A 390 -1.31 -17.74 -3.38
N ILE A 391 -2.16 -18.11 -2.42
CA ILE A 391 -1.86 -19.18 -1.45
C ILE A 391 -1.54 -20.49 -2.17
N THR A 392 -2.34 -20.85 -3.18
CA THR A 392 -2.12 -22.09 -3.95
C THR A 392 -0.74 -22.12 -4.60
N TYR A 393 -0.26 -21.00 -5.16
CA TYR A 393 1.09 -20.93 -5.73
C TYR A 393 2.18 -20.97 -4.67
N PHE A 394 1.94 -20.40 -3.49
CA PHE A 394 2.88 -20.45 -2.37
C PHE A 394 2.99 -21.84 -1.73
N ASP A 395 1.89 -22.58 -1.59
CA ASP A 395 1.92 -23.97 -1.14
C ASP A 395 2.67 -24.86 -2.12
N ARG A 396 2.44 -24.65 -3.43
CA ARG A 396 3.19 -25.35 -4.49
C ARG A 396 4.66 -25.00 -4.47
N TYR A 397 5.00 -23.75 -4.17
CA TYR A 397 6.39 -23.31 -4.01
C TYR A 397 7.07 -24.03 -2.85
N ASP A 398 6.42 -24.10 -1.68
CA ASP A 398 7.00 -24.74 -0.49
C ASP A 398 7.15 -26.25 -0.69
N ALA A 399 6.16 -26.90 -1.31
CA ALA A 399 6.23 -28.32 -1.65
C ALA A 399 7.37 -28.61 -2.63
N ALA A 400 7.50 -27.84 -3.72
CA ALA A 400 8.57 -28.02 -4.70
C ALA A 400 9.95 -27.73 -4.09
N SER A 401 10.08 -26.64 -3.34
CA SER A 401 11.32 -26.24 -2.67
C SER A 401 11.80 -27.31 -1.68
N SER A 402 10.88 -27.85 -0.88
CA SER A 402 11.17 -28.92 0.08
C SER A 402 11.64 -30.20 -0.61
N ILE A 403 10.93 -30.67 -1.65
CA ILE A 403 11.31 -31.89 -2.38
C ILE A 403 12.67 -31.73 -3.06
N ILE A 404 12.92 -30.60 -3.74
CA ILE A 404 14.18 -30.37 -4.45
C ILE A 404 15.34 -30.23 -3.44
N SER A 405 15.14 -29.52 -2.34
CA SER A 405 16.16 -29.37 -1.29
C SER A 405 16.48 -30.72 -0.63
N GLN A 406 15.46 -31.55 -0.37
CA GLN A 406 15.64 -32.91 0.14
C GLN A 406 16.43 -33.79 -0.84
N LEU A 407 16.12 -33.74 -2.14
CA LEU A 407 16.86 -34.48 -3.17
C LEU A 407 18.30 -33.99 -3.35
N ALA A 408 18.52 -32.68 -3.15
CA ALA A 408 19.83 -32.05 -3.35
C ALA A 408 20.79 -32.30 -2.18
N PHE A 409 20.30 -32.25 -0.94
CA PHE A 409 21.14 -32.25 0.26
C PHE A 409 20.97 -33.47 1.19
N MET A 410 19.90 -34.25 1.08
CA MET A 410 19.68 -35.40 1.97
C MET A 410 20.02 -36.73 1.30
N GLU A 411 20.95 -37.46 1.93
CA GLU A 411 21.50 -38.73 1.44
C GLU A 411 20.50 -39.91 1.51
N ASN A 412 19.43 -39.80 2.30
CA ASN A 412 18.52 -40.90 2.61
C ASN A 412 17.10 -40.78 2.03
N VAL A 413 16.82 -39.71 1.28
CA VAL A 413 15.48 -39.49 0.73
C VAL A 413 15.28 -40.40 -0.48
N ARG A 414 14.37 -41.36 -0.37
CA ARG A 414 13.99 -42.22 -1.50
C ARG A 414 13.10 -41.42 -2.43
N SER A 415 13.59 -41.18 -3.64
CA SER A 415 12.76 -40.67 -4.73
C SER A 415 11.53 -41.59 -4.88
N SER A 416 10.33 -41.01 -4.95
CA SER A 416 9.09 -41.73 -5.19
C SER A 416 8.42 -41.26 -6.49
N GLU A 417 7.59 -42.11 -7.09
CA GLU A 417 6.86 -41.74 -8.29
C GLU A 417 5.87 -40.57 -8.03
N GLU A 418 5.33 -40.50 -6.82
CA GLU A 418 4.43 -39.43 -6.38
C GLU A 418 5.14 -38.08 -6.31
N MET A 419 6.37 -38.03 -5.77
CA MET A 419 7.19 -36.81 -5.76
C MET A 419 7.47 -36.31 -7.17
N LEU A 420 7.82 -37.21 -8.11
CA LEU A 420 8.09 -36.84 -9.50
C LEU A 420 6.85 -36.33 -10.22
N ARG A 421 5.68 -36.93 -9.97
CA ARG A 421 4.39 -36.45 -10.52
C ARG A 421 4.03 -35.08 -9.96
N SER A 422 4.22 -34.87 -8.65
CA SER A 422 3.98 -33.57 -8.00
C SER A 422 4.90 -32.49 -8.57
N LEU A 423 6.20 -32.77 -8.71
CA LEU A 423 7.17 -31.84 -9.31
C LEU A 423 6.84 -31.52 -10.77
N LEU A 424 6.42 -32.51 -11.56
CA LEU A 424 6.01 -32.29 -12.95
C LEU A 424 4.79 -31.37 -13.03
N GLY A 425 3.77 -31.61 -12.20
CA GLY A 425 2.59 -30.75 -12.13
C GLY A 425 2.93 -29.33 -11.69
N ASN A 426 3.76 -29.18 -10.66
CA ASN A 426 4.23 -27.87 -10.20
C ASN A 426 5.03 -27.15 -11.31
N LYS A 427 5.95 -27.86 -11.98
CA LYS A 427 6.74 -27.30 -13.09
C LYS A 427 5.84 -26.76 -14.19
N THR A 428 4.86 -27.53 -14.65
CA THR A 428 3.94 -27.09 -15.72
C THR A 428 3.18 -25.82 -15.36
N GLU A 429 2.82 -25.66 -14.10
CA GLU A 429 2.04 -24.52 -13.61
C GLU A 429 2.91 -23.27 -13.42
N PHE A 430 4.15 -23.42 -12.94
CA PHE A 430 5.11 -22.33 -12.88
C PHE A 430 5.57 -21.88 -14.27
N ASP A 431 5.81 -22.82 -15.19
CA ASP A 431 6.23 -22.50 -16.56
C ASP A 431 5.09 -21.88 -17.41
N ALA A 432 3.83 -22.11 -17.02
CA ALA A 432 2.67 -21.41 -17.60
C ALA A 432 2.63 -19.92 -17.23
N LEU A 433 3.19 -19.51 -16.09
CA LEU A 433 3.32 -18.09 -15.71
C LEU A 433 4.43 -17.41 -16.50
N LYS A 434 5.60 -18.04 -16.59
CA LYS A 434 6.72 -17.56 -17.41
C LYS A 434 7.58 -18.77 -17.83
N PRO A 435 7.98 -18.87 -19.11
CA PRO A 435 8.84 -19.96 -19.55
C PRO A 435 10.14 -20.02 -18.72
N LYS A 436 10.51 -21.22 -18.24
CA LYS A 436 11.71 -21.49 -17.41
C LYS A 436 11.69 -20.83 -16.03
N LEU A 437 10.51 -20.48 -15.52
CA LEU A 437 10.38 -19.93 -14.17
C LEU A 437 10.79 -20.96 -13.12
N PHE A 438 10.42 -22.23 -13.33
CA PHE A 438 10.76 -23.31 -12.40
C PHE A 438 12.28 -23.47 -12.23
N GLU A 439 13.03 -23.44 -13.33
CA GLU A 439 14.50 -23.52 -13.31
C GLU A 439 15.11 -22.32 -12.56
N THR A 440 14.58 -21.12 -12.82
CA THR A 440 15.09 -19.87 -12.22
C THR A 440 14.83 -19.78 -10.71
N LEU A 441 13.64 -20.21 -10.28
CA LEU A 441 13.23 -20.15 -8.88
C LEU A 441 13.95 -21.21 -8.03
N PHE A 442 13.98 -22.47 -8.49
CA PHE A 442 14.41 -23.58 -7.65
C PHE A 442 15.79 -24.16 -8.00
N ILE A 443 16.19 -24.15 -9.27
CA ILE A 443 17.38 -24.91 -9.72
C ILE A 443 18.64 -24.04 -9.71
N THR A 444 18.58 -22.82 -10.23
CA THR A 444 19.76 -21.95 -10.35
C THR A 444 20.44 -21.69 -9.01
N GLY A 445 19.67 -21.32 -7.98
CA GLY A 445 20.22 -21.04 -6.64
C GLY A 445 20.79 -22.27 -5.94
N ILE A 446 20.21 -23.46 -6.16
CA ILE A 446 20.72 -24.70 -5.58
C ILE A 446 22.03 -25.12 -6.26
N LEU A 447 22.12 -25.00 -7.59
CA LEU A 447 23.35 -25.35 -8.32
C LEU A 447 24.52 -24.40 -8.02
N GLU A 448 24.23 -23.14 -7.71
CA GLU A 448 25.21 -22.13 -7.26
C GLU A 448 25.63 -22.32 -5.79
N ASN A 449 24.87 -23.08 -5.00
CA ASN A 449 25.19 -23.31 -3.60
C ASN A 449 26.49 -24.14 -3.46
N LYS A 450 27.49 -23.55 -2.80
CA LYS A 450 28.81 -24.13 -2.54
C LYS A 450 28.78 -25.40 -1.68
N TYR A 451 27.68 -25.69 -0.99
CA TYR A 451 27.50 -26.88 -0.16
C TYR A 451 26.83 -28.05 -0.90
N LEU A 452 26.44 -27.87 -2.17
CA LEU A 452 25.85 -28.93 -2.95
C LEU A 452 26.92 -29.98 -3.31
N GLY A 453 26.75 -31.21 -2.81
CA GLY A 453 27.67 -32.30 -3.11
C GLY A 453 27.60 -32.79 -4.56
N ASN A 454 28.61 -33.54 -5.00
CA ASN A 454 28.69 -34.04 -6.37
C ASN A 454 27.48 -34.90 -6.78
N TYR A 455 27.06 -35.81 -5.89
CA TYR A 455 25.90 -36.66 -6.13
C TYR A 455 24.59 -35.86 -6.10
N GLY A 456 24.45 -34.89 -5.18
CA GLY A 456 23.35 -33.92 -5.18
C GLY A 456 23.24 -33.15 -6.51
N ARG A 457 24.37 -32.62 -7.02
CA ARG A 457 24.41 -31.94 -8.32
C ARG A 457 24.05 -32.86 -9.49
N LYS A 458 24.51 -34.12 -9.48
CA LYS A 458 24.10 -35.13 -10.48
C LYS A 458 22.60 -35.41 -10.42
N LYS A 459 22.02 -35.59 -9.23
CA LYS A 459 20.59 -35.84 -9.02
C LYS A 459 19.74 -34.68 -9.53
N VAL A 460 20.05 -33.44 -9.13
CA VAL A 460 19.32 -32.24 -9.58
C VAL A 460 19.41 -32.07 -11.10
N THR A 461 20.59 -32.26 -11.70
CA THR A 461 20.77 -32.13 -13.15
C THR A 461 19.97 -33.19 -13.92
N ILE A 462 19.99 -34.44 -13.45
CA ILE A 462 19.24 -35.55 -14.05
C ILE A 462 17.73 -35.36 -13.86
N LEU A 463 17.31 -34.84 -12.71
CA LEU A 463 15.92 -34.47 -12.44
C LEU A 463 15.45 -33.38 -13.42
N THR A 464 16.16 -32.27 -13.56
CA THR A 464 15.76 -31.17 -14.46
C THR A 464 15.72 -31.63 -15.92
N ARG A 465 16.75 -32.35 -16.38
CA ARG A 465 16.78 -32.91 -17.74
C ARG A 465 15.68 -33.94 -17.94
N GLY A 466 15.45 -34.80 -16.95
CA GLY A 466 14.43 -35.84 -16.96
C GLY A 466 13.03 -35.27 -17.06
N LEU A 467 12.71 -34.25 -16.25
CA LEU A 467 11.42 -33.56 -16.29
C LEU A 467 11.15 -32.93 -17.66
N SER A 468 12.15 -32.30 -18.29
CA SER A 468 12.02 -31.75 -19.64
C SER A 468 11.86 -32.84 -20.71
N LEU A 469 12.54 -33.99 -20.60
CA LEU A 469 12.36 -35.11 -21.51
C LEU A 469 10.99 -35.80 -21.36
N ILE A 470 10.39 -35.77 -20.17
CA ILE A 470 9.04 -36.27 -19.90
C ILE A 470 8.00 -35.38 -20.60
N GLU A 471 8.15 -34.05 -20.54
CA GLU A 471 7.28 -33.11 -21.28
C GLU A 471 7.37 -33.32 -22.80
N GLU A 472 8.56 -33.63 -23.32
CA GLU A 472 8.79 -33.99 -24.72
C GLU A 472 8.29 -35.40 -25.10
N LYS A 473 7.69 -36.15 -24.15
CA LYS A 473 7.25 -37.56 -24.29
C LYS A 473 8.36 -38.52 -24.71
N ARG A 474 9.62 -38.19 -24.39
CA ARG A 474 10.81 -38.99 -24.73
C ARG A 474 11.24 -39.93 -23.60
N LEU A 475 10.77 -39.68 -22.38
CA LEU A 475 11.12 -40.44 -21.19
C LEU A 475 9.87 -40.65 -20.34
N THR A 476 9.78 -41.76 -19.61
CA THR A 476 8.66 -42.02 -18.69
C THR A 476 9.04 -41.71 -17.24
N ILE A 477 8.04 -41.46 -16.38
CA ILE A 477 8.26 -41.21 -14.95
C ILE A 477 8.99 -42.40 -14.27
N PRO A 478 8.61 -43.67 -14.54
CA PRO A 478 9.35 -44.82 -14.02
C PRO A 478 10.83 -44.86 -14.46
N ASP A 479 11.14 -44.46 -15.69
CA ASP A 479 12.52 -44.45 -16.19
C ASP A 479 13.36 -43.39 -15.47
N LEU A 480 12.81 -42.19 -15.24
CA LEU A 480 13.47 -41.14 -14.46
C LEU A 480 13.71 -41.59 -13.01
N LEU A 481 12.70 -42.23 -12.42
CA LEU A 481 12.80 -42.77 -11.07
C LEU A 481 13.93 -43.80 -10.96
N GLN A 482 14.06 -44.71 -11.94
CA GLN A 482 15.15 -45.67 -11.97
C GLN A 482 16.53 -45.00 -12.08
N GLN A 483 16.65 -43.93 -12.87
CA GLN A 483 17.91 -43.18 -12.97
C GLN A 483 18.28 -42.53 -11.64
N LEU A 484 17.33 -41.92 -10.94
CA LEU A 484 17.56 -41.31 -9.61
C LEU A 484 17.93 -42.37 -8.56
N LEU A 485 17.20 -43.50 -8.52
CA LEU A 485 17.51 -44.60 -7.60
C LEU A 485 18.86 -45.25 -7.88
N ALA A 486 19.31 -45.27 -9.14
CA ALA A 486 20.65 -45.75 -9.49
C ALA A 486 21.74 -44.85 -8.90
N ILE A 487 21.55 -43.52 -8.95
CA ILE A 487 22.49 -42.55 -8.33
C ILE A 487 22.47 -42.69 -6.81
N ASP A 488 21.29 -42.84 -6.19
CA ASP A 488 21.16 -43.07 -4.73
C ASP A 488 21.89 -44.35 -4.31
N ALA A 489 21.77 -45.42 -5.09
CA ALA A 489 22.46 -46.68 -4.81
C ALA A 489 23.98 -46.53 -4.99
N GLU A 490 24.41 -45.80 -6.01
CA GLU A 490 25.82 -45.52 -6.28
C GLU A 490 26.47 -44.68 -5.17
N GLU A 491 25.80 -43.62 -4.72
CA GLU A 491 26.24 -42.76 -3.61
C GLU A 491 26.40 -43.56 -2.31
N ARG A 492 25.42 -44.42 -1.97
CA ARG A 492 25.52 -45.28 -0.78
C ARG A 492 26.70 -46.24 -0.83
N ILE A 493 26.93 -46.86 -1.99
CA ILE A 493 28.08 -47.76 -2.17
C ILE A 493 29.38 -46.97 -2.05
N PHE A 494 29.43 -45.76 -2.62
CA PHE A 494 30.60 -44.89 -2.54
C PHE A 494 30.93 -44.49 -1.09
N LEU A 495 29.95 -44.08 -0.29
CA LEU A 495 30.17 -43.69 1.11
C LEU A 495 30.67 -44.87 1.96
N VAL A 496 30.04 -46.04 1.82
CA VAL A 496 30.45 -47.26 2.51
C VAL A 496 31.88 -47.67 2.09
N LEU A 497 32.20 -47.56 0.80
CA LEU A 497 33.56 -47.79 0.32
C LEU A 497 34.56 -46.80 0.90
N LEU A 498 34.22 -45.51 0.92
CA LEU A 498 35.09 -44.45 1.42
C LEU A 498 35.47 -44.69 2.88
N GLU A 499 34.49 -45.02 3.73
CA GLU A 499 34.71 -45.31 5.15
C GLU A 499 35.64 -46.51 5.34
N HIS A 500 35.34 -47.64 4.70
CA HIS A 500 36.13 -48.86 4.87
C HIS A 500 37.54 -48.77 4.24
N VAL A 501 37.67 -48.10 3.09
CA VAL A 501 38.98 -47.86 2.47
C VAL A 501 39.80 -46.88 3.32
N ARG A 502 39.19 -45.83 3.89
CA ARG A 502 39.87 -44.88 4.79
C ARG A 502 40.39 -45.58 6.04
N GLU A 503 39.57 -46.38 6.71
CA GLU A 503 39.96 -47.14 7.90
C GLU A 503 41.13 -48.09 7.61
N ARG A 504 41.10 -48.75 6.45
CA ARG A 504 42.13 -49.71 6.07
C ARG A 504 43.43 -49.03 5.64
N ILE A 505 43.37 -47.92 4.94
CA ILE A 505 44.57 -47.11 4.59
C ILE A 505 45.23 -46.54 5.85
N ARG A 506 44.43 -46.09 6.82
CA ARG A 506 44.91 -45.66 8.14
C ARG A 506 45.59 -46.79 8.93
N ASN A 507 45.21 -48.04 8.71
CA ASN A 507 45.84 -49.19 9.36
C ASN A 507 47.08 -49.72 8.60
N PHE A 508 47.19 -49.46 7.30
CA PHE A 508 48.27 -49.96 6.43
C PHE A 508 48.95 -48.82 5.64
N TYR A 509 49.59 -47.91 6.36
CA TYR A 509 50.14 -46.61 5.92
C TYR A 509 51.17 -46.57 4.74
N SER A 510 51.38 -47.65 3.97
CA SER A 510 52.47 -47.67 2.97
C SER A 510 52.23 -48.52 1.71
N LYS A 511 51.06 -49.14 1.52
CA LYS A 511 50.83 -50.09 0.41
C LYS A 511 49.59 -49.76 -0.43
N TYR A 512 49.57 -48.60 -1.09
CA TYR A 512 48.52 -48.28 -2.08
C TYR A 512 49.02 -47.41 -3.26
N ALA A 513 50.35 -47.22 -3.37
CA ALA A 513 50.96 -46.41 -4.41
C ALA A 513 50.95 -47.11 -5.78
N THR A 514 51.08 -48.45 -5.80
CA THR A 514 51.13 -49.22 -7.05
C THR A 514 49.76 -49.78 -7.45
N LYS A 515 49.57 -50.04 -8.75
CA LYS A 515 48.33 -50.60 -9.29
C LYS A 515 48.04 -52.00 -8.73
N ALA A 516 49.08 -52.79 -8.47
CA ALA A 516 48.97 -54.11 -7.85
C ALA A 516 48.47 -54.04 -6.40
N ASP A 517 48.91 -53.03 -5.63
CA ASP A 517 48.43 -52.81 -4.26
C ASP A 517 46.97 -52.36 -4.24
N GLN A 518 46.56 -51.51 -5.18
CA GLN A 518 45.17 -51.09 -5.33
C GLN A 518 44.26 -52.27 -5.72
N ASP A 519 44.74 -53.19 -6.56
CA ASP A 519 44.00 -54.40 -6.92
C ASP A 519 43.90 -55.38 -5.74
N ALA A 520 44.92 -55.48 -4.89
CA ALA A 520 44.88 -56.27 -3.66
C ALA A 520 43.90 -55.66 -2.64
N LEU A 521 43.97 -54.35 -2.41
CA LEU A 521 43.05 -53.62 -1.53
C LEU A 521 41.61 -53.73 -2.02
N LYS A 522 41.38 -53.68 -3.34
CA LYS A 522 40.06 -53.90 -3.94
C LYS A 522 39.51 -55.27 -3.59
N ARG A 523 40.29 -56.34 -3.73
CA ARG A 523 39.83 -57.71 -3.42
C ARG A 523 39.49 -57.84 -1.93
N GLU A 524 40.37 -57.35 -1.07
CA GLU A 524 40.18 -57.42 0.38
C GLU A 524 38.96 -56.65 0.88
N VAL A 525 38.77 -55.42 0.40
CA VAL A 525 37.60 -54.58 0.73
C VAL A 525 36.33 -55.19 0.13
N SER A 526 36.39 -55.77 -1.08
CA SER A 526 35.24 -56.47 -1.68
C SER A 526 34.81 -57.68 -0.85
N ASP A 527 35.76 -58.47 -0.38
CA ASP A 527 35.49 -59.66 0.43
C ASP A 527 34.93 -59.28 1.81
N GLU A 528 35.44 -58.21 2.42
CA GLU A 528 34.93 -57.69 3.70
C GLU A 528 33.49 -57.17 3.58
N LEU A 529 33.20 -56.40 2.53
CA LEU A 529 31.86 -55.85 2.27
C LEU A 529 30.83 -56.95 1.97
N ARG A 530 31.25 -58.01 1.28
CA ARG A 530 30.43 -59.21 1.06
C ARG A 530 30.19 -59.98 2.35
N HIS A 531 31.22 -60.14 3.18
CA HIS A 531 31.10 -60.84 4.46
C HIS A 531 30.16 -60.10 5.44
N LYS A 532 30.20 -58.76 5.43
CA LYS A 532 29.28 -57.89 6.19
C LYS A 532 27.88 -57.76 5.56
N LYS A 533 27.61 -58.38 4.40
CA LYS A 533 26.36 -58.27 3.62
C LYS A 533 25.96 -56.85 3.25
N LEU A 534 26.93 -55.95 3.10
CA LEU A 534 26.69 -54.55 2.73
C LEU A 534 26.55 -54.37 1.22
N ILE A 535 27.04 -55.34 0.42
CA ILE A 535 26.97 -55.32 -1.04
C ILE A 535 26.65 -56.74 -1.58
N ASP A 536 25.63 -56.85 -2.43
CA ASP A 536 25.22 -58.11 -3.10
C ASP A 536 25.84 -58.30 -4.50
N ARG A 537 26.47 -57.27 -5.08
CA ARG A 537 27.05 -57.26 -6.44
C ARG A 537 28.56 -57.03 -6.45
N GLU A 538 29.19 -57.28 -7.60
CA GLU A 538 30.60 -56.93 -7.82
C GLU A 538 30.80 -55.41 -7.83
N LEU A 539 31.85 -54.94 -7.16
CA LEU A 539 32.16 -53.52 -7.02
C LEU A 539 32.56 -52.89 -8.37
N PRO A 540 31.85 -51.84 -8.83
CA PRO A 540 32.20 -51.16 -10.09
C PRO A 540 33.62 -50.59 -10.04
N GLU A 541 34.43 -50.86 -11.06
CA GLU A 541 35.83 -50.41 -11.09
C GLU A 541 35.98 -48.89 -11.08
N GLY A 542 35.01 -48.18 -11.65
CA GLY A 542 34.98 -46.72 -11.68
C GLY A 542 34.89 -46.12 -10.27
N LEU A 543 33.96 -46.61 -9.46
CA LEU A 543 33.72 -46.13 -8.10
C LEU A 543 34.94 -46.34 -7.20
N PHE A 544 35.56 -47.52 -7.25
CA PHE A 544 36.75 -47.79 -6.44
C PHE A 544 37.92 -46.86 -6.80
N ARG A 545 38.12 -46.58 -8.11
CA ARG A 545 39.15 -45.63 -8.55
C ARG A 545 38.84 -44.20 -8.10
N GLU A 546 37.57 -43.79 -8.15
CA GLU A 546 37.12 -42.49 -7.62
C GLU A 546 37.37 -42.39 -6.11
N THR A 547 37.05 -43.43 -5.33
CA THR A 547 37.30 -43.46 -3.88
C THR A 547 38.80 -43.32 -3.56
N ILE A 548 39.67 -44.04 -4.27
CA ILE A 548 41.13 -43.91 -4.07
C ILE A 548 41.62 -42.50 -4.45
N LEU A 549 41.07 -41.90 -5.51
CA LEU A 549 41.43 -40.54 -5.92
C LEU A 549 40.94 -39.49 -4.91
N ALA A 550 39.75 -39.68 -4.32
CA ALA A 550 39.23 -38.86 -3.23
C ALA A 550 40.15 -38.92 -2.00
N ILE A 551 40.55 -40.13 -1.57
CA ILE A 551 41.47 -40.31 -0.43
C ILE A 551 42.86 -39.73 -0.70
N LYS A 552 43.35 -39.80 -1.95
CA LYS A 552 44.61 -39.11 -2.32
C LYS A 552 44.50 -37.60 -2.21
N LYS A 553 43.36 -37.03 -2.64
CA LYS A 553 43.09 -35.59 -2.51
C LYS A 553 42.95 -35.18 -1.04
N GLU A 554 42.26 -35.98 -0.22
CA GLU A 554 42.20 -35.82 1.24
C GLU A 554 43.59 -35.79 1.86
N ALA A 555 44.45 -36.75 1.53
CA ALA A 555 45.81 -36.82 2.07
C ALA A 555 46.66 -35.59 1.67
N ILE A 556 46.55 -35.13 0.42
CA ILE A 556 47.24 -33.91 -0.04
C ILE A 556 46.71 -32.69 0.72
N TYR A 557 45.39 -32.60 0.93
CA TYR A 557 44.79 -31.50 1.67
C TYR A 557 45.27 -31.46 3.11
N ILE A 558 45.13 -32.57 3.85
CA ILE A 558 45.46 -32.64 5.28
C ILE A 558 46.96 -32.48 5.54
N HIS A 559 47.82 -33.08 4.72
CA HIS A 559 49.26 -33.11 5.00
C HIS A 559 50.04 -31.94 4.40
N ASN A 560 49.58 -31.34 3.30
CA ASN A 560 50.32 -30.27 2.62
C ASN A 560 49.58 -28.92 2.67
N LEU A 561 48.31 -28.89 2.25
CA LEU A 561 47.59 -27.63 2.05
C LEU A 561 47.06 -27.05 3.36
N LEU A 562 46.37 -27.84 4.18
CA LEU A 562 45.76 -27.39 5.43
C LEU A 562 46.78 -26.81 6.43
N PRO A 563 47.96 -27.40 6.66
CA PRO A 563 48.97 -26.79 7.52
C PRO A 563 49.46 -25.44 6.98
N THR A 564 49.62 -25.33 5.65
CA THR A 564 50.01 -24.08 4.99
C THR A 564 48.92 -23.02 5.15
N ILE A 565 47.65 -23.37 4.94
CA ILE A 565 46.48 -22.49 5.11
C ILE A 565 46.39 -21.97 6.56
N ILE A 566 46.67 -22.82 7.55
CA ILE A 566 46.65 -22.44 8.96
C ILE A 566 47.80 -21.45 9.26
N ASP A 567 49.01 -21.74 8.78
CA ASP A 567 50.20 -20.90 9.03
C ASP A 567 50.12 -19.53 8.34
N THR A 568 49.64 -19.49 7.09
CA THR A 568 49.55 -18.25 6.29
C THR A 568 48.20 -17.55 6.36
N ARG A 569 47.18 -18.17 6.96
CA ARG A 569 45.76 -17.73 6.96
C ARG A 569 45.21 -17.46 5.56
N ASP A 570 45.66 -18.25 4.57
CA ASP A 570 45.27 -18.07 3.17
C ASP A 570 43.92 -18.72 2.86
N ILE A 571 42.85 -17.93 2.98
CA ILE A 571 41.47 -18.33 2.67
C ILE A 571 41.30 -18.61 1.16
N ALA A 572 42.07 -17.93 0.29
CA ALA A 572 41.94 -18.09 -1.15
C ALA A 572 42.43 -19.48 -1.59
N LEU A 573 43.52 -19.97 -1.00
CA LEU A 573 44.05 -21.31 -1.26
C LEU A 573 43.05 -22.42 -0.83
N ARG A 574 42.30 -22.19 0.26
CA ARG A 574 41.21 -23.08 0.69
C ARG A 574 40.08 -23.14 -0.33
N GLU A 575 39.58 -21.97 -0.75
CA GLU A 575 38.47 -21.92 -1.72
C GLU A 575 38.91 -22.47 -3.09
N ASP A 576 40.14 -22.21 -3.54
CA ASP A 576 40.69 -22.77 -4.80
C ASP A 576 40.78 -24.30 -4.75
N PHE A 577 41.18 -24.88 -3.60
CA PHE A 577 41.14 -26.33 -3.43
C PHE A 577 39.70 -26.86 -3.44
N LEU A 578 38.76 -26.21 -2.76
CA LEU A 578 37.35 -26.64 -2.74
C LEU A 578 36.73 -26.62 -4.15
N GLU A 579 37.02 -25.59 -4.95
CA GLU A 579 36.51 -25.47 -6.32
C GLU A 579 37.10 -26.52 -7.27
N ASN A 580 38.37 -26.88 -7.12
CA ASN A 580 39.08 -27.79 -8.05
C ASN A 580 39.14 -29.25 -7.60
N SER A 581 39.03 -29.52 -6.30
CA SER A 581 39.16 -30.88 -5.76
C SER A 581 37.95 -31.75 -6.07
N GLY A 582 36.76 -31.15 -6.21
CA GLY A 582 35.51 -31.89 -6.31
C GLY A 582 35.23 -32.74 -5.07
N LEU A 583 35.79 -32.39 -3.91
CA LEU A 583 35.38 -32.94 -2.62
C LEU A 583 34.25 -32.09 -2.05
N ASP A 584 33.28 -32.73 -1.41
CA ASP A 584 32.14 -32.03 -0.83
C ASP A 584 32.61 -31.11 0.31
N ARG A 585 32.13 -29.87 0.33
CA ARG A 585 32.58 -28.85 1.31
C ARG A 585 32.37 -29.29 2.75
N PHE A 586 31.23 -29.92 3.05
CA PHE A 586 30.97 -30.52 4.37
C PHE A 586 32.01 -31.56 4.76
N TYR A 587 32.39 -32.42 3.81
CA TYR A 587 33.40 -33.44 4.05
C TYR A 587 34.76 -32.82 4.39
N VAL A 588 35.19 -31.81 3.63
CA VAL A 588 36.43 -31.08 3.91
C VAL A 588 36.38 -30.36 5.25
N GLU A 589 35.24 -29.77 5.62
CA GLU A 589 35.06 -29.13 6.92
C GLU A 589 35.09 -30.13 8.09
N GLU A 590 34.56 -31.35 7.93
CA GLU A 590 34.74 -32.39 8.95
C GLU A 590 36.21 -32.81 9.07
N LEU A 591 36.96 -32.94 7.96
CA LEU A 591 38.40 -33.24 8.00
C LEU A 591 39.22 -32.14 8.69
N GLU A 592 38.92 -30.87 8.42
CA GLU A 592 39.55 -29.74 9.10
C GLU A 592 39.29 -29.77 10.61
N ARG A 593 38.05 -30.12 11.01
CA ARG A 593 37.69 -30.26 12.41
C ARG A 593 38.44 -31.41 13.07
N GLU A 594 38.46 -32.59 12.44
CA GLU A 594 39.22 -33.77 12.91
C GLU A 594 40.71 -33.40 13.08
N TYR A 595 41.29 -32.63 12.15
CA TYR A 595 42.68 -32.18 12.22
C TYR A 595 42.94 -31.23 13.40
N TYR A 596 42.07 -30.25 13.63
CA TYR A 596 42.18 -29.32 14.76
C TYR A 596 42.05 -30.06 16.11
N GLU A 597 41.10 -30.99 16.22
CA GLU A 597 40.89 -31.81 17.42
C GLU A 597 42.10 -32.72 17.70
N LEU A 598 42.66 -33.37 16.69
CA LEU A 598 43.83 -34.26 16.84
C LEU A 598 45.12 -33.53 17.21
N ASN A 599 45.29 -32.28 16.75
CA ASN A 599 46.48 -31.48 17.00
C ASN A 599 46.32 -30.49 18.18
N GLY A 600 45.16 -30.45 18.83
CA GLY A 600 44.90 -29.56 19.97
C GLY A 600 44.90 -28.06 19.63
N LEU A 601 44.48 -27.71 18.41
CA LEU A 601 44.46 -26.33 17.90
C LEU A 601 43.16 -25.59 18.30
N ASN A 602 43.17 -24.26 18.26
CA ASN A 602 42.00 -23.47 18.66
C ASN A 602 40.89 -23.47 17.59
N MET A 603 39.71 -23.99 17.94
CA MET A 603 38.55 -24.05 17.05
C MET A 603 38.04 -22.67 16.59
N GLU A 604 38.30 -21.59 17.33
CA GLU A 604 37.91 -20.24 16.91
C GLU A 604 38.67 -19.77 15.66
N GLU A 605 39.93 -20.19 15.48
CA GLU A 605 40.71 -19.85 14.29
C GLU A 605 40.17 -20.58 13.05
N LEU A 606 39.68 -21.81 13.23
CA LEU A 606 39.01 -22.56 12.17
C LEU A 606 37.71 -21.87 11.72
N TYR A 607 36.92 -21.31 12.65
CA TYR A 607 35.71 -20.57 12.30
C TYR A 607 36.01 -19.26 11.54
N GLN A 608 37.12 -18.59 11.82
CA GLN A 608 37.57 -17.40 11.10
C GLN A 608 37.93 -17.75 9.64
N ILE A 609 38.71 -18.81 9.44
CA ILE A 609 39.08 -19.31 8.10
C ILE A 609 37.83 -19.72 7.29
N ARG A 610 36.81 -20.29 7.95
CA ARG A 610 35.55 -20.71 7.32
C ARG A 610 34.61 -19.57 6.94
N LYS A 611 34.54 -18.50 7.73
CA LYS A 611 33.62 -17.38 7.49
C LYS A 611 34.07 -16.45 6.36
N GLY A 612 35.31 -16.57 5.90
CA GLY A 612 35.86 -15.64 4.91
C GLY A 612 35.96 -14.20 5.42
N LEU A 613 35.91 -14.00 6.75
CA LEU A 613 36.04 -12.70 7.39
C LEU A 613 37.52 -12.48 7.73
N ASN A 614 38.14 -11.55 6.99
CA ASN A 614 39.27 -10.80 7.50
C ASN A 614 38.77 -9.59 8.28
#